data_AF-A0A8I1Q6X8-F1
#
_entry.id   AF-A0A8I1Q6X8-F1
#
_cell.length_a   1.000
_cell.length_b   1.000
_cell.length_c   1.000
_cell.angle_alpha   90.00
_cell.angle_beta   90.00
_cell.angle_gamma   90.00
#
_symmetry.space_group_name_H-M   'P 1'
#
loop_
_entity.id
_entity.type
_entity.pdbx_description
1 polymer ?
#
loop_
_entity_poly.entity_id
_entity_poly.type
_entity_poly.pdbx_seq_one_letter_code
_entity_poly.pdbx_strand_id
1 'polypeptide(L)'
;MPSNLLAGPHLWILLIVILLLFGAAKLPALAKSMGQSARIFKGEMKAMKDDDSPAATTESTAAPADTTGVQQATAAPADPAKPGATDAS
;
A
#
# COMPACT_ATOMS: atom_id res chain seq x y z
N MET A 1 -25.85 37.39 -3.73
CA MET A 1 -25.76 36.16 -4.55
C MET A 1 -24.77 35.21 -3.89
N PRO A 2 -25.21 34.20 -3.13
CA PRO A 2 -24.28 33.21 -2.58
C PRO A 2 -23.85 32.24 -3.69
N SER A 3 -22.71 32.53 -4.32
CA SER A 3 -22.05 31.60 -5.22
C SER A 3 -21.32 30.57 -4.37
N ASN A 4 -21.88 29.36 -4.28
CA ASN A 4 -21.29 28.18 -3.65
C ASN A 4 -20.05 27.70 -4.44
N LEU A 5 -19.02 28.54 -4.50
CA LEU A 5 -17.81 28.40 -5.29
C LEU A 5 -16.90 27.25 -4.79
N LEU A 6 -17.19 26.71 -3.61
CA LEU A 6 -16.42 25.63 -2.96
C LEU A 6 -17.27 24.38 -2.62
N ALA A 7 -18.58 24.39 -2.89
CA ALA A 7 -19.49 23.33 -2.42
C ALA A 7 -20.28 22.65 -3.56
N GLY A 8 -19.83 22.77 -4.81
CA GLY A 8 -20.53 22.29 -6.00
C GLY A 8 -19.74 21.32 -6.90
N PRO A 9 -20.25 21.00 -8.10
CA PRO A 9 -19.70 20.00 -9.05
C PRO A 9 -18.23 20.17 -9.46
N HIS A 10 -17.59 21.27 -9.07
CA HIS A 10 -16.21 21.60 -9.42
C HIS A 10 -15.21 20.60 -8.83
N LEU A 11 -15.48 20.06 -7.63
CA LEU A 11 -14.63 19.02 -7.05
C LEU A 11 -14.68 17.71 -7.89
N TRP A 12 -15.86 17.37 -8.43
CA TRP A 12 -16.02 16.25 -9.35
C TRP A 12 -15.27 16.49 -10.67
N ILE A 13 -15.32 17.72 -11.20
CA ILE A 13 -14.57 18.09 -12.41
C ILE A 13 -13.07 17.94 -12.19
N LEU A 14 -12.54 18.43 -11.06
CA LEU A 14 -11.11 18.29 -10.74
C LEU A 14 -10.72 16.82 -10.57
N LEU A 15 -11.55 16.02 -9.89
CA LEU A 15 -11.32 14.59 -9.75
C LEU A 15 -11.29 13.88 -11.11
N ILE A 16 -12.22 14.21 -12.02
CA ILE A 16 -12.25 13.67 -13.39
C ILE A 16 -10.97 14.04 -14.14
N VAL A 17 -10.51 15.30 -14.09
CA VAL A 17 -9.26 15.73 -14.73
C VAL A 17 -8.06 14.94 -14.22
N ILE A 18 -7.95 14.75 -12.90
CA ILE A 18 -6.88 13.95 -12.29
C ILE A 18 -6.99 12.49 -12.75
N LEU A 19 -8.20 11.92 -12.83
CA LEU A 19 -8.42 10.56 -13.31
C LEU A 19 -8.04 10.39 -14.79
N LEU A 20 -8.23 11.42 -15.62
CA LEU A 20 -7.79 11.42 -17.03
C LEU A 20 -6.26 11.48 -17.15
N LEU A 21 -5.58 12.27 -16.32
CA LEU A 21 -4.12 12.42 -16.35
C LEU A 21 -3.39 11.20 -15.77
N PHE A 22 -3.84 10.72 -14.61
CA PHE A 22 -3.17 9.67 -13.86
C PHE A 22 -3.77 8.28 -14.15
N GLY A 23 -5.03 8.19 -14.55
CA GLY A 23 -5.77 6.93 -14.72
C GLY A 23 -6.40 6.43 -13.41
N ALA A 24 -7.54 5.73 -13.54
CA ALA A 24 -8.31 5.22 -12.40
C ALA A 24 -7.53 4.24 -11.51
N ALA A 25 -6.56 3.50 -12.05
CA ALA A 25 -5.76 2.53 -11.30
C ALA A 25 -4.59 3.16 -10.52
N LYS A 26 -4.12 4.36 -10.90
CA LYS A 26 -2.93 4.99 -10.28
C LYS A 26 -3.25 5.81 -9.04
N LEU A 27 -4.43 6.44 -8.99
CA LEU A 27 -4.89 7.14 -7.78
C LEU A 27 -4.95 6.24 -6.53
N PRO A 28 -5.60 5.06 -6.56
CA PRO A 28 -5.65 4.20 -5.37
C PRO A 28 -4.27 3.66 -4.98
N ALA A 29 -3.39 3.38 -5.95
CA ALA A 29 -2.03 2.93 -5.68
C ALA A 29 -1.20 4.01 -4.96
N LEU A 30 -1.24 5.25 -5.45
CA LEU A 30 -0.56 6.39 -4.83
C LEU A 30 -1.15 6.72 -3.45
N ALA A 31 -2.48 6.70 -3.31
CA ALA A 31 -3.14 6.91 -2.03
C ALA A 31 -2.78 5.83 -1.01
N LYS A 32 -2.66 4.57 -1.43
CA LYS A 32 -2.28 3.46 -0.54
C LYS A 32 -0.84 3.61 -0.05
N SER A 33 0.12 3.96 -0.92
CA SER A 33 1.52 4.16 -0.50
C SER A 33 1.69 5.40 0.37
N MET A 34 1.06 6.54 0.01
CA MET A 34 1.10 7.75 0.83
C MET A 34 0.37 7.56 2.17
N GLY A 35 -0.74 6.81 2.18
CA GLY A 35 -1.50 6.49 3.39
C GLY A 35 -0.70 5.64 4.38
N GLN A 36 0.12 4.70 3.89
CA GLN A 36 1.02 3.92 4.74
C GLN A 36 2.09 4.80 5.40
N SER A 37 2.74 5.69 4.64
CA SER A 37 3.72 6.65 5.20
C SER A 37 3.07 7.61 6.21
N ALA A 38 1.88 8.12 5.89
CA ALA A 38 1.13 9.00 6.78
C ALA A 38 0.68 8.29 8.07
N ARG A 39 0.32 7.00 8.02
CA ARG A 39 -0.07 6.21 9.20
C ARG A 39 1.11 6.01 10.14
N ILE A 40 2.29 5.71 9.60
CA ILE A 40 3.52 5.57 10.39
C ILE A 40 3.79 6.90 11.09
N PHE A 41 3.91 7.99 10.33
CA PHE A 41 4.16 9.34 10.85
C PHE A 41 3.13 9.78 11.91
N LYS A 42 1.83 9.53 11.67
CA LYS A 42 0.75 9.81 12.62
C LYS A 42 0.90 9.01 13.92
N GLY A 43 1.35 7.76 13.84
CA GLY A 43 1.61 6.90 14.98
C GLY A 43 2.77 7.41 15.84
N GLU A 44 3.89 7.78 15.23
CA GLU A 44 5.05 8.34 15.95
C GLU A 44 4.69 9.70 16.57
N MET A 45 3.99 10.55 15.82
CA MET A 45 3.52 11.86 16.31
C MET A 45 2.51 11.71 17.45
N LYS A 46 1.68 10.66 17.45
CA LYS A 46 0.71 10.39 18.51
C LYS A 46 1.41 9.83 19.75
N ALA A 47 2.40 8.94 19.61
CA ALA A 47 3.22 8.46 20.73
C ALA A 47 3.94 9.62 21.44
N MET A 48 4.51 10.58 20.70
CA MET A 48 5.12 11.78 21.29
C MET A 48 4.13 12.69 22.04
N LYS A 49 2.84 12.61 21.70
CA LYS A 49 1.79 13.44 22.27
C LYS A 49 1.08 12.76 23.44
N ASP A 50 1.05 11.44 23.42
CA ASP A 50 0.48 10.59 24.47
C ASP A 50 1.50 10.30 25.60
N ASP A 51 2.82 10.45 25.37
CA ASP A 51 3.84 10.43 26.44
C ASP A 51 3.68 11.58 27.47
N ASP A 52 2.81 12.55 27.20
CA ASP A 52 2.41 13.63 28.13
C ASP A 52 1.05 13.35 28.83
N SER A 53 0.35 12.24 28.53
CA SER A 53 -0.96 11.92 29.13
C SER A 53 -1.27 10.42 29.25
N PRO A 54 -1.48 9.87 30.46
CA PRO A 54 -1.70 8.43 30.64
C PRO A 54 -3.18 8.06 30.39
N ALA A 55 -3.61 7.89 29.14
CA ALA A 55 -4.81 7.12 28.83
C ALA A 55 -4.94 6.74 27.33
N ALA A 56 -5.39 5.49 27.13
CA ALA A 56 -6.02 4.93 25.92
C ALA A 56 -5.11 4.25 24.87
N THR A 57 -4.65 3.06 25.24
CA THR A 57 -4.53 1.92 24.30
C THR A 57 -5.94 1.40 23.98
N THR A 58 -6.51 1.76 22.83
CA THR A 58 -7.48 1.00 22.02
C THR A 58 -7.64 1.85 20.75
N GLU A 59 -7.17 1.45 19.57
CA GLU A 59 -7.94 0.63 18.64
C GLU A 59 -7.00 0.03 17.59
N SER A 60 -6.81 -1.28 17.70
CA SER A 60 -6.48 -2.13 16.56
C SER A 60 -7.77 -2.34 15.76
N THR A 61 -7.98 -1.57 14.70
CA THR A 61 -9.02 -1.85 13.70
C THR A 61 -8.47 -1.71 12.28
N ALA A 62 -8.57 -2.84 11.57
CA ALA A 62 -8.53 -3.06 10.12
C ALA A 62 -7.19 -2.82 9.40
N ALA A 63 -6.38 -3.87 9.34
CA ALA A 63 -5.51 -4.12 8.19
C ALA A 63 -6.39 -4.54 6.99
N PRO A 64 -6.38 -3.84 5.84
CA PRO A 64 -6.87 -4.41 4.61
C PRO A 64 -5.86 -5.48 4.18
N ALA A 65 -6.30 -6.73 4.17
CA ALA A 65 -5.55 -7.83 3.59
C ALA A 65 -5.23 -7.50 2.13
N ASP A 66 -3.95 -7.30 1.82
CA ASP A 66 -3.43 -7.33 0.46
C ASP A 66 -3.60 -8.76 -0.08
N THR A 67 -4.79 -9.02 -0.62
CA THR A 67 -5.10 -10.22 -1.41
C THR A 67 -5.06 -9.83 -2.89
N THR A 68 -3.85 -9.67 -3.44
CA THR A 68 -3.62 -9.78 -4.89
C THR A 68 -2.17 -10.18 -5.14
N GLY A 69 -1.96 -11.41 -5.58
CA GLY A 69 -0.73 -11.80 -6.28
C GLY A 69 0.10 -12.92 -5.65
N VAL A 70 -0.48 -14.11 -5.53
CA VAL A 70 0.28 -15.37 -5.50
C VAL A 70 1.04 -15.50 -6.82
N GLN A 71 2.36 -15.35 -6.81
CA GLN A 71 3.27 -16.15 -7.63
C GLN A 71 4.71 -16.04 -7.13
N GLN A 72 4.94 -16.74 -6.02
CA GLN A 72 6.23 -17.31 -5.71
C GLN A 72 6.50 -18.38 -6.77
N ALA A 73 7.14 -17.98 -7.88
CA ALA A 73 7.78 -18.92 -8.78
C ALA A 73 9.07 -19.40 -8.11
N THR A 74 8.94 -20.39 -7.24
CA THR A 74 10.04 -21.29 -6.90
C THR A 74 10.38 -22.08 -8.16
N ALA A 75 11.17 -21.49 -9.06
CA ALA A 75 11.95 -22.27 -10.01
C ALA A 75 13.01 -22.99 -9.17
N ALA A 76 12.78 -24.29 -8.97
CA ALA A 76 13.68 -25.20 -8.29
C ALA A 76 15.13 -25.03 -8.80
N PRO A 77 16.14 -24.97 -7.92
CA PRO A 77 17.51 -25.21 -8.32
C PRO A 77 17.56 -26.64 -8.87
N ALA A 78 17.77 -26.77 -10.18
CA ALA A 78 18.16 -28.04 -10.77
C ALA A 78 19.57 -28.35 -10.25
N ASP A 79 19.62 -29.13 -9.17
CA ASP A 79 20.83 -29.77 -8.67
C ASP A 79 21.43 -30.66 -9.79
N PRO A 80 22.76 -30.67 -9.94
CA PRO A 80 23.45 -31.09 -11.14
C PRO A 80 23.40 -32.61 -11.31
N ALA A 81 23.45 -33.02 -12.58
CA ALA A 81 23.63 -34.41 -12.98
C ALA A 81 24.74 -35.08 -12.15
N LYS A 82 24.38 -36.21 -11.52
CA LYS A 82 25.25 -37.10 -10.75
C LYS A 82 26.57 -37.38 -11.48
N PRO A 83 27.74 -37.23 -10.85
CA PRO A 83 28.96 -37.91 -11.26
C PRO A 83 28.84 -39.37 -10.79
N GLY A 84 28.51 -40.28 -11.72
CA GLY A 84 28.33 -41.70 -11.46
C GLY A 84 29.20 -42.52 -12.40
N ALA A 85 30.14 -43.24 -11.81
CA ALA A 85 31.20 -44.01 -12.45
C ALA A 85 30.72 -45.17 -13.35
N THR A 86 31.52 -45.44 -14.38
CA THR A 86 31.73 -46.72 -15.10
C THR A 86 32.80 -46.38 -16.15
N ASP A 87 34.10 -46.47 -15.86
CA ASP A 87 34.93 -47.66 -15.68
C ASP A 87 34.54 -48.89 -16.51
N ALA A 88 35.56 -49.46 -17.15
CA ALA A 88 35.67 -50.79 -17.76
C ALA A 88 35.35 -50.98 -19.26
N SER A 89 36.46 -51.15 -19.99
CA SER A 89 36.70 -51.98 -21.19
C SER A 89 36.25 -51.48 -22.56
#